data_AF-A0A0B4XK91-F1
#
_entry.id   AF-A0A0B4XK91-F1
#
_cell.length_a   1.000
_cell.length_b   1.000
_cell.length_c   1.000
_cell.angle_alpha   90.00
_cell.angle_beta   90.00
_cell.angle_gamma   90.00
#
_symmetry.space_group_name_H-M   'P 1'
#
loop_
_entity.id
_entity.type
_entity.pdbx_description
1 polymer ?
#
loop_
_entity_poly.entity_id
_entity_poly.type
_entity_poly.pdbx_seq_one_letter_code
_entity_poly.pdbx_strand_id
1 'polypeptide(L)'
;MKPTNEHHEQPMQAGAPTPSLSPHLMAVWGAFLHEGLMLNAKNGGRASAILELWGQGCVELIMAVCEFIPDIWKQVQPYWYGPQDFPGVFEYEVVSILGEQLGNYILKRDGDLPSQAEAERMITALVVTFFSQGDIVVKEDDPEIPTERLVNLHQRFRERLDQLAGGEA
;
A
#
# COMPACT_ATOMS: atom_id res chain seq x y z
N MET A 1 -43.59 -39.09 -31.71
CA MET A 1 -42.34 -38.41 -32.13
C MET A 1 -42.15 -37.16 -31.28
N LYS A 2 -41.22 -37.22 -30.33
CA LYS A 2 -40.42 -36.15 -29.70
C LYS A 2 -39.28 -36.90 -29.01
N PRO A 3 -38.01 -36.51 -29.19
CA PRO A 3 -37.41 -35.39 -28.45
C PRO A 3 -36.60 -34.50 -29.42
N THR A 4 -35.99 -33.37 -29.04
CA THR A 4 -34.70 -33.30 -28.34
C THR A 4 -34.58 -31.95 -27.62
N ASN A 5 -34.12 -32.02 -26.37
CA ASN A 5 -33.84 -30.91 -25.48
C ASN A 5 -32.42 -30.42 -25.81
N GLU A 6 -32.27 -29.24 -26.41
CA GLU A 6 -30.96 -28.62 -26.61
C GLU A 6 -30.56 -27.88 -25.33
N HIS A 7 -29.63 -28.47 -24.59
CA HIS A 7 -28.87 -27.76 -23.57
C HIS A 7 -28.03 -26.69 -24.28
N HIS A 8 -28.46 -25.43 -24.20
CA HIS A 8 -27.64 -24.30 -24.57
C HIS A 8 -26.59 -24.12 -23.48
N GLU A 9 -25.43 -24.77 -23.66
CA GLU A 9 -24.23 -24.51 -22.86
C GLU A 9 -23.86 -23.02 -23.05
N GLN A 10 -24.09 -22.21 -22.01
CA GLN A 10 -23.56 -20.86 -21.98
C GLN A 10 -22.03 -20.95 -22.03
N PRO A 11 -21.35 -20.23 -22.94
CA PRO A 11 -19.90 -20.19 -22.94
C PRO A 11 -19.44 -19.55 -21.63
N MET A 12 -18.63 -20.30 -20.87
CA MET A 12 -17.84 -19.78 -19.76
C MET A 12 -17.17 -18.48 -20.20
N GLN A 13 -17.55 -17.37 -19.56
CA GLN A 13 -16.85 -16.10 -19.76
C GLN A 13 -15.38 -16.30 -19.37
N ALA A 14 -14.50 -16.21 -20.37
CA ALA A 14 -13.07 -16.11 -20.16
C ALA A 14 -12.80 -14.94 -19.21
N GLY A 15 -12.06 -15.21 -18.14
CA GLY A 15 -11.81 -14.27 -17.04
C GLY A 15 -11.36 -12.90 -17.53
N ALA A 16 -11.93 -11.86 -16.93
CA ALA A 16 -11.54 -10.48 -17.22
C ALA A 16 -10.01 -10.31 -17.12
N PRO A 17 -9.38 -9.53 -18.01
CA PRO A 17 -7.95 -9.29 -17.95
C PRO A 17 -7.58 -8.65 -16.61
N THR A 18 -6.60 -9.24 -15.93
CA THR A 18 -6.06 -8.68 -14.69
C THR A 18 -5.54 -7.27 -14.96
N PRO A 19 -5.87 -6.27 -14.12
CA PRO A 19 -5.42 -4.90 -14.36
C PRO A 19 -3.89 -4.85 -14.41
N SER A 20 -3.32 -3.94 -15.19
CA SER A 20 -1.89 -3.62 -15.15
C SER A 20 -1.65 -2.42 -14.23
N LEU A 21 -0.44 -2.35 -13.66
CA LEU A 21 -0.02 -1.20 -12.87
C LEU A 21 0.10 0.03 -13.79
N SER A 22 -0.76 1.04 -13.59
CA SER A 22 -0.73 2.24 -14.41
C SER A 22 0.44 3.16 -14.04
N PRO A 23 1.01 3.94 -14.99
CA PRO A 23 2.07 4.91 -14.69
C PRO A 23 1.65 5.95 -13.65
N HIS A 24 0.37 6.34 -13.64
CA HIS A 24 -0.16 7.26 -12.63
C HIS A 24 -0.09 6.64 -11.23
N LEU A 25 -0.50 5.38 -11.08
CA LEU A 25 -0.45 4.69 -9.80
C LEU A 25 0.99 4.47 -9.33
N MET A 26 1.92 4.14 -10.23
CA MET A 26 3.35 4.06 -9.90
C MET A 26 3.89 5.40 -9.36
N ALA A 27 3.51 6.52 -9.99
CA ALA A 27 3.96 7.83 -9.56
C ALA A 27 3.41 8.19 -8.17
N VAL A 28 2.13 7.90 -7.92
CA VAL A 28 1.51 8.11 -6.60
C VAL A 28 2.21 7.24 -5.55
N TRP A 29 2.39 5.95 -5.81
CA TRP A 29 3.04 5.06 -4.84
C TRP A 29 4.50 5.43 -4.62
N GLY A 30 5.24 5.83 -5.65
CA GLY A 30 6.60 6.33 -5.51
C GLY A 30 6.67 7.58 -4.61
N ALA A 31 5.71 8.50 -4.73
CA ALA A 31 5.65 9.69 -3.89
C ALA A 31 5.41 9.34 -2.40
N PHE A 32 4.48 8.43 -2.11
CA PHE A 32 4.20 7.99 -0.75
C PHE A 32 5.31 7.13 -0.14
N LEU A 33 5.96 6.30 -0.96
CA LEU A 33 7.10 5.52 -0.53
C LEU A 33 8.26 6.43 -0.14
N HIS A 34 8.55 7.45 -0.95
CA HIS A 34 9.55 8.47 -0.63
C HIS A 34 9.17 9.31 0.59
N GLU A 35 7.90 9.69 0.71
CA GLU A 35 7.38 10.44 1.87
C GLU A 35 7.63 9.68 3.18
N GLY A 36 7.18 8.43 3.28
CA GLY A 36 7.42 7.60 4.46
C GLY A 36 8.90 7.28 4.71
N LEU A 37 9.69 7.16 3.63
CA LEU A 37 11.14 6.98 3.74
C LEU A 37 11.80 8.17 4.45
N MET A 38 11.48 9.39 4.03
CA MET A 38 12.18 10.60 4.44
C MET A 38 11.61 11.24 5.71
N LEU A 39 10.30 11.17 5.90
CA LEU A 39 9.62 11.92 6.95
C LEU A 39 9.40 11.06 8.20
N ASN A 40 9.70 11.65 9.36
CA ASN A 40 9.29 11.12 10.65
C ASN A 40 9.22 12.30 11.64
N ALA A 41 8.05 12.62 12.19
CA ALA A 41 7.91 13.77 13.09
C ALA A 41 8.77 13.66 14.36
N LYS A 42 9.12 12.45 14.78
CA LYS A 42 9.97 12.22 15.96
C LYS A 42 11.47 12.34 15.63
N ASN A 43 11.83 12.46 14.36
CA ASN A 43 13.22 12.53 13.92
C ASN A 43 13.37 13.49 12.71
N GLY A 44 13.47 14.78 12.99
CA GLY A 44 13.67 15.82 11.97
C GLY A 44 15.00 15.70 11.19
N GLY A 45 16.00 14.97 11.71
CA GLY A 45 17.27 14.70 11.03
C GLY A 45 17.27 13.44 10.17
N ARG A 46 16.14 12.72 10.09
CA ARG A 46 16.04 11.42 9.42
C ARG A 46 16.50 11.45 7.97
N ALA A 47 16.01 12.40 7.18
CA ALA A 47 16.34 12.48 5.76
C ALA A 47 17.85 12.66 5.53
N SER A 48 18.50 13.55 6.29
CA SER A 48 19.95 13.74 6.24
C SER A 48 20.69 12.45 6.62
N ALA A 49 20.32 11.80 7.72
CA ALA A 49 20.97 10.57 8.16
C ALA A 49 20.82 9.42 7.16
N ILE A 50 19.64 9.27 6.53
CA ILE A 50 19.42 8.26 5.48
C ILE A 50 20.33 8.54 4.28
N LEU A 51 20.39 9.79 3.82
CA LEU A 51 21.21 10.15 2.65
C LEU A 51 22.71 10.02 2.93
N GLU A 52 23.15 10.36 4.14
CA GLU A 52 24.54 10.20 4.58
C GLU A 52 24.96 8.73 4.59
N LEU A 53 24.12 7.84 5.14
CA LEU A 53 24.40 6.40 5.16
C LEU A 53 24.28 5.75 3.78
N TRP A 54 23.30 6.16 2.98
CA TRP A 54 23.10 5.63 1.63
C TRP A 54 24.28 5.93 0.71
N GLY A 55 24.82 7.16 0.77
CA GLY A 55 26.07 7.53 0.11
C GLY A 55 26.07 7.59 -1.43
N GLN A 56 24.97 7.24 -2.13
CA GLN A 56 24.91 7.26 -3.60
C GLN A 56 24.08 8.41 -4.19
N GLY A 57 23.45 9.23 -3.34
CA GLY A 57 22.61 10.35 -3.77
C GLY A 57 21.10 10.09 -3.65
N CYS A 58 20.31 11.16 -3.66
CA CYS A 58 18.87 11.10 -3.42
C CYS A 58 18.10 10.48 -4.60
N VAL A 59 18.52 10.77 -5.84
CA VAL A 59 17.86 10.22 -7.04
C VAL A 59 18.06 8.71 -7.10
N GLU A 60 19.27 8.26 -6.83
CA GLU A 60 19.67 6.86 -6.77
C GLU A 60 18.90 6.11 -5.68
N LEU A 61 18.72 6.74 -4.52
CA LEU A 61 17.90 6.19 -3.44
C LEU A 61 16.45 6.04 -3.87
N ILE A 62 15.85 7.07 -4.49
CA ILE A 62 14.47 7.04 -4.97
C ILE A 62 14.30 5.92 -6.01
N MET A 63 15.22 5.81 -6.96
CA MET A 63 15.20 4.75 -7.97
C MET A 63 15.23 3.37 -7.30
N ALA A 64 16.17 3.15 -6.38
CA ALA A 64 16.34 1.87 -5.70
C ALA A 64 15.11 1.47 -4.87
N VAL A 65 14.53 2.38 -4.10
CA VAL A 65 13.32 2.05 -3.32
C VAL A 65 12.09 1.84 -4.21
N CYS A 66 11.99 2.54 -5.35
CA CYS A 66 10.90 2.34 -6.30
C CYS A 66 10.95 0.97 -6.98
N GLU A 67 12.07 0.24 -6.94
CA GLU A 67 12.14 -1.13 -7.44
C GLU A 67 11.22 -2.10 -6.69
N PHE A 68 10.75 -1.75 -5.48
CA PHE A 68 9.81 -2.56 -4.71
C PHE A 68 8.33 -2.36 -5.12
N ILE A 69 8.00 -1.32 -5.89
CA ILE A 69 6.62 -1.03 -6.31
C ILE A 69 5.96 -2.18 -7.08
N PRO A 70 6.63 -2.85 -8.04
CA PRO A 70 6.08 -4.02 -8.72
C PRO A 70 5.71 -5.16 -7.78
N ASP A 71 6.42 -5.34 -6.66
CA ASP A 71 6.12 -6.38 -5.68
C ASP A 71 4.88 -6.06 -4.85
N ILE A 72 4.68 -4.78 -4.51
CA ILE A 72 3.42 -4.31 -3.92
C ILE A 72 2.28 -4.63 -4.88
N TRP A 73 2.43 -4.25 -6.16
CA TRP A 73 1.40 -4.48 -7.17
C TRP A 73 1.06 -5.96 -7.31
N LYS A 74 2.07 -6.83 -7.45
CA LYS A 74 1.88 -8.27 -7.58
C LYS A 74 1.01 -8.87 -6.47
N GLN A 75 1.12 -8.35 -5.25
CA GLN A 75 0.36 -8.86 -4.11
C GLN A 75 -1.07 -8.32 -4.05
N VAL A 76 -1.31 -7.08 -4.50
CA VAL A 76 -2.64 -6.45 -4.41
C VAL A 76 -3.46 -6.54 -5.70
N GLN A 77 -2.81 -6.80 -6.83
CA GLN A 77 -3.42 -6.91 -8.15
C GLN A 77 -4.67 -7.81 -8.19
N PRO A 78 -4.72 -8.97 -7.50
CA PRO A 78 -5.93 -9.82 -7.48
C PRO A 78 -7.15 -9.14 -6.83
N TYR A 79 -6.93 -8.14 -5.97
CA TYR A 79 -7.94 -7.44 -5.18
C TYR A 79 -8.12 -5.99 -5.64
N TRP A 80 -7.41 -5.56 -6.68
CA TRP A 80 -7.40 -4.17 -7.13
C TRP A 80 -8.51 -3.93 -8.16
N TYR A 81 -9.64 -3.39 -7.69
CA TYR A 81 -10.80 -3.10 -8.54
C TYR A 81 -10.87 -1.65 -9.07
N GLY A 82 -9.84 -0.84 -8.79
CA GLY A 82 -9.78 0.58 -9.18
C GLY A 82 -9.41 1.46 -7.98
N PRO A 83 -9.46 2.80 -8.12
CA PRO A 83 -9.36 3.71 -6.98
C PRO A 83 -10.46 3.31 -6.00
N GLN A 84 -10.08 2.86 -4.80
CA GLN A 84 -11.06 2.49 -3.79
C GLN A 84 -11.89 3.73 -3.40
N ASP A 85 -13.07 3.50 -2.82
CA ASP A 85 -13.98 4.56 -2.35
C ASP A 85 -13.31 5.53 -1.35
N PHE A 86 -12.12 5.18 -0.83
CA PHE A 86 -11.26 6.00 0.01
C PHE A 86 -9.89 6.22 -0.64
N PRO A 87 -9.74 7.25 -1.50
CA PRO A 87 -8.45 7.58 -2.10
C PRO A 87 -7.41 7.92 -1.02
N GLY A 88 -6.22 7.33 -1.12
CA GLY A 88 -5.07 7.64 -0.26
C GLY A 88 -4.88 6.71 0.93
N VAL A 89 -5.88 5.91 1.33
CA VAL A 89 -5.75 5.06 2.52
C VAL A 89 -4.69 3.98 2.31
N PHE A 90 -4.75 3.27 1.17
CA PHE A 90 -3.77 2.25 0.83
C PHE A 90 -2.36 2.85 0.75
N GLU A 91 -2.25 4.02 0.14
CA GLU A 91 -1.01 4.76 0.02
C GLU A 91 -0.40 5.11 1.39
N TYR A 92 -1.20 5.55 2.36
CA TYR A 92 -0.72 5.86 3.71
C TYR A 92 -0.46 4.62 4.58
N GLU A 93 -1.31 3.61 4.52
CA GLU A 93 -1.25 2.46 5.42
C GLU A 93 -0.31 1.35 4.95
N VAL A 94 -0.05 1.28 3.64
CA VAL A 94 0.84 0.27 3.06
C VAL A 94 2.08 0.93 2.50
N VAL A 95 1.92 1.86 1.56
CA VAL A 95 3.06 2.35 0.77
C VAL A 95 3.97 3.27 1.59
N SER A 96 3.41 4.24 2.33
CA SER A 96 4.17 5.12 3.21
C SER A 96 4.77 4.35 4.39
N ILE A 97 4.03 3.42 5.01
CA ILE A 97 4.59 2.57 6.08
C ILE A 97 5.75 1.71 5.57
N LEU A 98 5.66 1.17 4.34
CA LEU A 98 6.79 0.47 3.74
C LEU A 98 8.01 1.40 3.62
N GLY A 99 7.81 2.63 3.14
CA GLY A 99 8.85 3.65 3.09
C GLY A 99 9.51 3.88 4.45
N GLU A 100 8.70 4.02 5.50
CA GLU A 100 9.21 4.18 6.87
C GLU A 100 10.06 2.99 7.31
N GLN A 101 9.59 1.77 7.03
CA GLN A 101 10.33 0.55 7.37
C GLN A 101 11.64 0.45 6.58
N LEU A 102 11.67 0.82 5.30
CA LEU A 102 12.89 0.87 4.48
C LEU A 102 13.90 1.87 5.05
N GLY A 103 13.46 3.08 5.40
CA GLY A 103 14.37 4.07 5.98
C GLY A 103 14.87 3.64 7.36
N ASN A 104 14.05 2.96 8.15
CA ASN A 104 14.48 2.34 9.40
C ASN A 104 15.48 1.21 9.16
N TYR A 105 15.36 0.48 8.05
CA TYR A 105 16.29 -0.56 7.66
C TYR A 105 17.66 0.05 7.31
N ILE A 106 17.70 1.05 6.43
CA ILE A 106 18.91 1.79 6.05
C ILE A 106 19.64 2.32 7.29
N LEU A 107 18.91 2.98 8.21
CA LEU A 107 19.49 3.54 9.44
C LEU A 107 20.07 2.46 10.38
N LYS A 108 19.51 1.24 10.38
CA LYS A 108 19.96 0.13 11.25
C LYS A 108 21.03 -0.75 10.61
N ARG A 109 21.18 -0.67 9.29
CA ARG A 109 22.04 -1.53 8.48
C ARG A 109 23.08 -0.74 7.69
N ASP A 110 23.44 0.43 8.20
CA ASP A 110 24.58 1.23 7.70
C ASP A 110 24.50 1.52 6.19
N GLY A 111 23.32 1.92 5.72
CA GLY A 111 23.12 2.28 4.31
C GLY A 111 22.46 1.19 3.45
N ASP A 112 22.38 -0.05 3.93
CA ASP A 112 21.87 -1.16 3.12
C ASP A 112 20.33 -1.14 2.97
N LEU A 113 19.86 -1.61 1.82
CA LEU A 113 18.45 -1.97 1.58
C LEU A 113 18.18 -3.42 1.98
N PRO A 114 16.93 -3.80 2.29
CA PRO A 114 16.57 -5.19 2.51
C PRO A 114 16.80 -6.01 1.23
N SER A 115 17.13 -7.29 1.40
CA SER A 115 17.09 -8.24 0.29
C SER A 115 15.67 -8.38 -0.25
N GLN A 116 15.55 -8.87 -1.49
CA GLN A 116 14.24 -9.10 -2.12
C GLN A 116 13.29 -9.93 -1.23
N ALA A 117 13.80 -11.00 -0.63
CA ALA A 117 12.99 -11.85 0.25
C ALA A 117 12.58 -11.15 1.56
N GLU A 118 13.38 -10.22 2.07
CA GLU A 118 13.02 -9.39 3.23
C GLU A 118 11.95 -8.36 2.85
N ALA A 119 12.14 -7.66 1.73
CA ALA A 119 11.17 -6.71 1.22
C ALA A 119 9.82 -7.39 0.95
N GLU A 120 9.81 -8.56 0.30
CA GLU A 120 8.58 -9.34 0.08
C GLU A 120 7.84 -9.66 1.37
N ARG A 121 8.54 -10.02 2.45
CA ARG A 121 7.94 -10.27 3.77
C ARG A 121 7.35 -9.00 4.38
N MET A 122 8.06 -7.88 4.28
CA MET A 122 7.59 -6.58 4.76
C MET A 122 6.30 -6.16 4.03
N ILE A 123 6.31 -6.26 2.70
CA ILE A 123 5.14 -5.96 1.85
C ILE A 123 3.97 -6.88 2.20
N THR A 124 4.22 -8.20 2.32
CA THR A 124 3.18 -9.18 2.67
C THR A 124 2.54 -8.85 4.02
N ALA A 125 3.34 -8.52 5.03
CA ALA A 125 2.81 -8.17 6.34
C ALA A 125 1.88 -6.94 6.28
N LEU A 126 2.26 -5.91 5.53
CA LEU A 126 1.46 -4.69 5.36
C LEU A 126 0.18 -4.94 4.57
N VAL A 127 0.27 -5.65 3.44
CA VAL A 127 -0.88 -6.00 2.59
C VAL A 127 -1.88 -6.88 3.35
N VAL A 128 -1.40 -7.93 4.02
CA VAL A 128 -2.26 -8.80 4.84
C VAL A 128 -2.92 -8.00 5.96
N THR A 129 -2.18 -7.14 6.65
CA THR A 129 -2.72 -6.31 7.73
C THR A 129 -3.81 -5.38 7.20
N PHE A 130 -3.57 -4.71 6.08
CA PHE A 130 -4.52 -3.80 5.44
C PHE A 130 -5.85 -4.51 5.10
N PHE A 131 -5.78 -5.67 4.44
CA PHE A 131 -6.99 -6.42 4.08
C PHE A 131 -7.66 -7.12 5.27
N SER A 132 -6.88 -7.62 6.25
CA SER A 132 -7.44 -8.29 7.44
C SER A 132 -8.14 -7.32 8.39
N GLN A 133 -7.73 -6.05 8.43
CA GLN A 133 -8.45 -5.01 9.18
C GLN A 133 -9.78 -4.61 8.50
N GLY A 134 -9.97 -4.97 7.23
CA GLY A 134 -11.23 -4.79 6.49
C GLY A 134 -12.27 -5.90 6.70
N ASP A 135 -11.85 -7.07 7.19
CA ASP A 135 -12.70 -8.24 7.41
C ASP A 135 -13.25 -8.30 8.84
N ILE A 136 -14.32 -7.56 9.12
CA ILE A 136 -15.25 -7.92 10.21
C ILE A 136 -16.71 -7.77 9.74
N VAL A 137 -17.29 -8.94 9.42
CA VAL A 137 -18.71 -9.33 9.26
C VAL A 137 -19.55 -8.56 8.23
N VAL A 138 -19.70 -9.13 7.04
CA VAL A 138 -20.90 -8.91 6.22
C VAL A 138 -22.04 -9.66 6.92
N LYS A 139 -22.98 -8.93 7.54
CA LYS A 139 -24.34 -9.46 7.71
C LYS A 139 -25.02 -9.27 6.37
N GLU A 140 -25.52 -10.36 5.78
CA GLU A 140 -26.10 -10.44 4.43
C GLU A 140 -27.36 -9.57 4.20
N ASP A 141 -27.73 -8.67 5.11
CA ASP A 141 -29.03 -7.98 5.09
C ASP A 141 -28.97 -6.43 5.11
N ASP A 142 -27.80 -5.79 4.94
CA ASP A 142 -27.71 -4.32 4.98
C ASP A 142 -27.08 -3.71 3.70
N PRO A 143 -27.84 -2.99 2.85
CA PRO A 143 -27.36 -2.47 1.58
C PRO A 143 -26.64 -1.11 1.70
N GLU A 144 -26.47 -0.55 2.90
CA GLU A 144 -25.68 0.68 3.09
C GLU A 144 -24.26 0.34 3.52
N ILE A 145 -23.28 0.75 2.69
CA ILE A 145 -21.87 0.78 3.05
C ILE A 145 -21.74 1.48 4.42
N PRO A 146 -21.25 0.81 5.49
CA PRO A 146 -21.36 1.38 6.83
C PRO A 146 -20.53 2.64 6.93
N THR A 147 -21.21 3.78 7.03
CA THR A 147 -20.62 5.11 7.18
C THR A 147 -19.68 5.17 8.39
N GLU A 148 -19.89 4.30 9.39
CA GLU A 148 -19.03 4.09 10.55
C GLU A 148 -17.60 3.63 10.22
N ARG A 149 -17.39 2.89 9.12
CA ARG A 149 -16.04 2.42 8.71
C ARG A 149 -15.16 3.58 8.28
N LEU A 150 -15.70 4.51 7.48
CA LEU A 150 -14.92 5.69 7.08
C LEU A 150 -14.88 6.82 8.11
N VAL A 151 -15.81 6.82 9.08
CA VAL A 151 -15.67 7.66 10.29
C VAL A 151 -14.47 7.20 11.14
N ASN A 152 -14.27 5.88 11.32
CA ASN A 152 -13.14 5.35 12.08
C ASN A 152 -11.78 5.60 11.40
N LEU A 153 -11.74 5.51 10.07
CA LEU A 153 -10.52 5.71 9.30
C LEU A 153 -10.10 7.19 9.24
N HIS A 154 -11.07 8.08 9.03
CA HIS A 154 -10.85 9.53 9.11
C HIS A 154 -10.48 9.98 10.54
N GLN A 155 -11.01 9.32 11.57
CA GLN A 155 -10.64 9.57 12.96
C GLN A 155 -9.19 9.17 13.25
N ARG A 156 -8.77 7.97 12.83
CA ARG A 156 -7.36 7.52 12.94
C ARG A 156 -6.40 8.40 12.15
N PHE A 157 -6.84 8.86 10.97
CA PHE A 157 -6.08 9.81 10.16
C PHE A 157 -5.85 11.14 10.88
N ARG A 158 -6.91 11.73 11.45
CA ARG A 158 -6.79 12.95 12.27
C ARG A 158 -5.92 12.75 13.50
N GLU A 159 -6.06 11.62 14.19
CA GLU A 159 -5.23 11.31 15.36
C GLU A 159 -3.75 11.16 15.00
N ARG A 160 -3.43 10.59 13.83
CA ARG A 160 -2.04 10.57 13.32
C ARG A 160 -1.54 11.96 12.96
N LEU A 161 -2.34 12.78 12.28
CA LEU A 161 -1.96 14.16 11.96
C LEU A 161 -1.75 15.02 13.21
N ASP A 162 -2.60 14.89 14.22
CA ASP A 162 -2.48 15.59 15.50
C ASP A 162 -1.25 15.13 16.29
N GLN A 163 -0.87 13.85 16.20
CA GLN A 163 0.39 13.35 16.77
C GLN A 163 1.64 13.87 16.04
N LEU A 164 1.52 14.20 14.76
CA LEU A 164 2.60 14.81 13.98
C LEU A 164 2.66 16.34 14.19
N ALA A 165 1.55 16.98 14.54
CA ALA A 165 1.44 18.44 14.76
C ALA A 165 1.61 18.87 16.23
N GLY A 166 1.32 18.00 17.21
CA GLY A 166 1.37 18.30 18.65
C GLY A 166 2.77 18.26 19.30
N GLY A 167 3.85 18.33 18.51
CA GLY A 167 5.23 18.27 18.96
C GLY A 167 5.87 19.62 19.33
N GLU A 168 5.09 20.70 19.43
CA GLU A 168 5.55 21.99 19.96
C GLU A 168 4.87 22.30 21.31
N ALA A 169 5.52 21.86 22.39
CA ALA A 169 5.45 22.49 23.72
C ALA A 169 6.65 22.05 24.56
#